data_AF-A0A8I1AXB2-F1
#
_entry.id   AF-A0A8I1AXB2-F1
#
_cell.length_a   1.000
_cell.length_b   1.000
_cell.length_c   1.000
_cell.angle_alpha   90.00
_cell.angle_beta   90.00
_cell.angle_gamma   90.00
#
_symmetry.space_group_name_H-M   'P 1'
#
loop_
_entity.id
_entity.type
_entity.pdbx_description
1 polymer ?
#
loop_
_entity_poly.entity_id
_entity_poly.type
_entity_poly.pdbx_seq_one_letter_code
_entity_poly.pdbx_strand_id
1 'polypeptide(L)'
;MNYQNDDLRIKEINELLPPVALLEKFPATENAANTVAHARKAIHQILKGHDDRLLVVIGPCSIHDPAAAKEYAERLLALREELKGELEIVMRVYFEKPRTTVGWKGLINDPHMDNSFRINDGLRIARKLLLDINDSGLPAAGEFLDMITPQYLADLMSWGAIGARTTESQVHRELSSGLSCPVGFKNGTDGTIKVAIDAINAAGAPHCFLSVTKWGHS
;
A
#
# COMPACT_ATOMS: atom_id res chain seq x y z
N MET A 1 24.57 6.90 -22.82
CA MET A 1 25.84 6.14 -22.69
C MET A 1 25.60 4.77 -23.27
N ASN A 2 26.58 4.18 -23.97
CA ASN A 2 26.49 2.80 -24.45
C ASN A 2 27.50 1.97 -23.66
N TYR A 3 27.02 0.99 -22.90
CA TYR A 3 27.85 0.10 -22.11
C TYR A 3 27.85 -1.31 -22.73
N GLN A 4 28.98 -2.01 -22.65
CA GLN A 4 29.09 -3.37 -23.18
C GLN A 4 28.28 -4.33 -22.28
N ASN A 5 27.49 -5.22 -22.90
CA ASN A 5 26.63 -6.20 -22.23
C ASN A 5 25.45 -5.60 -21.42
N ASP A 6 25.12 -4.33 -21.66
CA ASP A 6 24.09 -3.59 -20.92
C ASP A 6 22.74 -3.58 -21.66
N ASP A 7 21.64 -3.55 -20.90
CA ASP A 7 20.26 -3.37 -21.37
C ASP A 7 19.77 -4.26 -22.54
N LEU A 8 20.43 -5.42 -22.76
CA LEU A 8 20.17 -6.30 -23.92
C LEU A 8 18.74 -6.83 -24.07
N ARG A 9 17.93 -6.80 -22.99
CA ARG A 9 16.51 -7.22 -22.98
C ARG A 9 15.58 -6.13 -22.48
N ILE A 10 16.04 -4.90 -22.46
CA ILE A 10 15.27 -3.75 -22.02
C ILE A 10 14.68 -3.07 -23.25
N LYS A 11 13.34 -3.01 -23.30
CA LYS A 11 12.64 -2.34 -24.41
C LYS A 11 12.78 -0.83 -24.29
N GLU A 12 12.62 -0.31 -23.07
CA GLU A 12 12.63 1.11 -22.75
C GLU A 12 12.75 1.27 -21.22
N ILE A 13 13.48 2.30 -20.77
CA ILE A 13 13.47 2.76 -19.38
C ILE A 13 13.08 4.23 -19.42
N ASN A 14 12.04 4.57 -18.66
CA ASN A 14 11.52 5.92 -18.54
C ASN A 14 11.64 6.40 -17.11
N GLU A 15 11.98 7.67 -16.94
CA GLU A 15 12.01 8.30 -15.63
C GLU A 15 10.60 8.38 -15.02
N LEU A 16 10.52 8.09 -13.72
CA LEU A 16 9.35 8.35 -12.90
C LEU A 16 9.51 9.71 -12.23
N LEU A 17 8.40 10.41 -12.02
CA LEU A 17 8.40 11.57 -11.14
C LEU A 17 8.93 11.15 -9.76
N PRO A 18 9.79 11.95 -9.10
CA PRO A 18 10.29 11.60 -7.79
C PRO A 18 9.16 11.68 -6.75
N PRO A 19 9.23 10.92 -5.63
CA PRO A 19 8.19 10.96 -4.61
C PRO A 19 7.84 12.36 -4.11
N VAL A 20 8.83 13.25 -3.97
CA VAL A 20 8.63 14.64 -3.53
C VAL A 20 7.65 15.41 -4.42
N ALA A 21 7.63 15.18 -5.73
CA ALA A 21 6.71 15.86 -6.63
C ALA A 21 5.24 15.50 -6.34
N LEU A 22 5.00 14.26 -5.87
CA LEU A 22 3.67 13.79 -5.48
C LEU A 22 3.32 14.26 -4.06
N LEU A 23 4.29 14.25 -3.14
CA LEU A 23 4.12 14.77 -1.78
C LEU A 23 3.78 16.28 -1.78
N GLU A 24 4.45 17.07 -2.61
CA GLU A 24 4.19 18.51 -2.74
C GLU A 24 2.87 18.82 -3.45
N LYS A 25 2.51 18.03 -4.47
CA LYS A 25 1.26 18.22 -5.21
C LYS A 25 0.03 17.78 -4.40
N PHE A 26 0.18 16.73 -3.59
CA PHE A 26 -0.88 16.13 -2.79
C PHE A 26 -0.38 15.94 -1.35
N PRO A 27 -0.15 17.03 -0.60
CA PRO A 27 0.23 16.93 0.81
C PRO A 27 -0.93 16.34 1.60
N ALA A 28 -0.62 15.55 2.64
CA ALA A 28 -1.63 15.14 3.59
C ALA A 28 -2.24 16.38 4.24
N THR A 29 -3.57 16.49 4.21
CA THR A 29 -4.30 17.47 5.00
C THR A 29 -4.18 17.13 6.50
N GLU A 30 -4.54 18.06 7.36
CA GLU A 30 -4.61 17.80 8.80
C GLU A 30 -5.55 16.62 9.12
N ASN A 31 -6.72 16.57 8.48
CA ASN A 31 -7.67 15.47 8.62
C ASN A 31 -7.06 14.15 8.18
N ALA A 32 -6.44 14.10 6.99
CA ALA A 32 -5.82 12.87 6.50
C ALA A 32 -4.69 12.39 7.41
N ALA A 33 -3.85 13.29 7.89
CA ALA A 33 -2.77 12.97 8.83
C ALA A 33 -3.32 12.41 10.16
N ASN A 34 -4.38 13.03 10.70
CA ASN A 34 -5.04 12.57 11.92
C ASN A 34 -5.73 11.22 11.73
N THR A 35 -6.42 11.00 10.61
CA THR A 35 -7.03 9.70 10.25
C THR A 35 -6.00 8.58 10.28
N VAL A 36 -4.85 8.78 9.61
CA VAL A 36 -3.77 7.79 9.58
C VAL A 36 -3.17 7.57 10.96
N ALA A 37 -2.86 8.65 11.69
CA ALA A 37 -2.26 8.56 13.02
C ALA A 37 -3.17 7.82 14.02
N HIS A 38 -4.46 8.15 14.04
CA HIS A 38 -5.44 7.52 14.90
C HIS A 38 -5.65 6.05 14.53
N ALA A 39 -5.82 5.72 13.25
CA ALA A 39 -6.02 4.34 12.82
C ALA A 39 -4.79 3.47 13.11
N ARG A 40 -3.58 3.95 12.85
CA ARG A 40 -2.34 3.22 13.22
C ARG A 40 -2.27 2.96 14.73
N LYS A 41 -2.65 3.95 15.55
CA LYS A 41 -2.68 3.81 17.01
C LYS A 41 -3.76 2.81 17.45
N ALA A 42 -4.96 2.86 16.89
CA ALA A 42 -6.04 1.92 17.18
C ALA A 42 -5.65 0.48 16.85
N ILE A 43 -5.12 0.25 15.64
CA ILE A 43 -4.62 -1.06 15.24
C ILE A 43 -3.50 -1.53 16.17
N HIS A 44 -2.61 -0.64 16.61
CA HIS A 44 -1.58 -0.99 17.58
C HIS A 44 -2.17 -1.47 18.92
N GLN A 45 -3.22 -0.82 19.44
CA GLN A 45 -3.88 -1.27 20.67
C GLN A 45 -4.55 -2.63 20.50
N ILE A 46 -5.20 -2.87 19.36
CA ILE A 46 -5.79 -4.19 19.02
C ILE A 46 -4.70 -5.27 18.98
N LEU A 47 -3.59 -5.02 18.28
CA LEU A 47 -2.47 -5.97 18.19
C LEU A 47 -1.77 -6.21 19.54
N LYS A 48 -1.84 -5.25 20.46
CA LYS A 48 -1.35 -5.38 21.85
C LYS A 48 -2.33 -6.11 22.77
N GLY A 49 -3.57 -6.34 22.33
CA GLY A 49 -4.64 -6.93 23.16
C GLY A 49 -5.21 -5.95 24.20
N HIS A 50 -5.05 -4.64 24.00
CA HIS A 50 -5.59 -3.60 24.88
C HIS A 50 -6.93 -3.03 24.40
N ASP A 51 -7.36 -3.42 23.20
CA ASP A 51 -8.62 -3.04 22.57
C ASP A 51 -9.22 -4.33 22.00
N ASP A 52 -10.43 -4.70 22.41
CA ASP A 52 -11.11 -5.95 22.04
C ASP A 52 -11.87 -5.85 20.72
N ARG A 53 -11.92 -4.65 20.12
CA ARG A 53 -12.51 -4.43 18.80
C ARG A 53 -11.82 -5.25 17.73
N LEU A 54 -12.59 -5.62 16.71
CA LEU A 54 -12.09 -6.35 15.55
C LEU A 54 -11.61 -5.39 14.46
N LEU A 55 -10.34 -5.51 14.04
CA LEU A 55 -9.86 -4.86 12.81
C LEU A 55 -10.50 -5.52 11.59
N VAL A 56 -11.23 -4.73 10.79
CA VAL A 56 -11.89 -5.18 9.57
C VAL A 56 -11.31 -4.47 8.36
N VAL A 57 -10.43 -5.16 7.62
CA VAL A 57 -9.91 -4.66 6.33
C VAL A 57 -10.84 -5.11 5.21
N ILE A 58 -11.68 -4.20 4.71
CA ILE A 58 -12.78 -4.51 3.78
C ILE A 58 -12.84 -3.52 2.62
N GLY A 59 -13.12 -4.03 1.42
CA GLY A 59 -13.23 -3.22 0.21
C GLY A 59 -13.00 -4.01 -1.07
N PRO A 60 -12.94 -3.32 -2.22
CA PRO A 60 -12.73 -3.95 -3.52
C PRO A 60 -11.46 -4.80 -3.59
N CYS A 61 -11.47 -5.86 -4.41
CA CYS A 61 -10.27 -6.68 -4.66
C CYS A 61 -9.11 -5.81 -5.17
N SER A 62 -9.40 -4.94 -6.14
CA SER A 62 -8.48 -3.95 -6.71
C SER A 62 -9.27 -2.75 -7.20
N ILE A 63 -8.76 -1.55 -6.98
CA ILE A 63 -9.35 -0.29 -7.42
C ILE A 63 -8.97 -0.05 -8.87
N HIS A 64 -9.96 0.18 -9.73
CA HIS A 64 -9.77 0.54 -11.15
C HIS A 64 -10.49 1.85 -11.51
N ASP A 65 -11.54 2.22 -10.77
CA ASP A 65 -12.27 3.48 -10.92
C ASP A 65 -12.22 4.28 -9.60
N PRO A 66 -11.53 5.43 -9.56
CA PRO A 66 -11.50 6.31 -8.39
C PRO A 66 -12.87 6.87 -7.98
N ALA A 67 -13.81 7.06 -8.93
CA ALA A 67 -15.13 7.60 -8.60
C ALA A 67 -15.95 6.58 -7.78
N ALA A 68 -16.07 5.34 -8.28
CA ALA A 68 -16.70 4.26 -7.55
C ALA A 68 -15.99 3.95 -6.21
N ALA A 69 -14.67 4.09 -6.15
CA ALA A 69 -13.92 3.90 -4.91
C ALA A 69 -14.30 4.93 -3.83
N LYS A 70 -14.49 6.20 -4.19
CA LYS A 70 -14.95 7.23 -3.24
C LYS A 70 -16.40 7.02 -2.83
N GLU A 71 -17.29 6.66 -3.75
CA GLU A 71 -18.67 6.33 -3.40
C GLU A 71 -18.74 5.14 -2.42
N TYR A 72 -17.90 4.12 -2.64
CA TYR A 72 -17.75 3.02 -1.69
C TYR A 72 -17.23 3.51 -0.33
N ALA A 73 -16.24 4.41 -0.32
CA ALA A 73 -15.70 4.99 0.90
C ALA A 73 -16.77 5.76 1.70
N GLU A 74 -17.60 6.57 1.04
CA GLU A 74 -18.70 7.31 1.67
C GLU A 74 -19.70 6.37 2.37
N ARG A 75 -20.08 5.27 1.70
CA ARG A 75 -20.97 4.25 2.29
C ARG A 75 -20.30 3.51 3.45
N LEU A 76 -19.02 3.18 3.31
CA LEU A 76 -18.27 2.46 4.35
C LEU A 76 -18.02 3.34 5.59
N LEU A 77 -17.82 4.64 5.40
CA LEU A 77 -17.62 5.60 6.48
C LEU A 77 -18.84 5.67 7.42
N ALA A 78 -20.05 5.63 6.87
CA ALA A 78 -21.27 5.57 7.68
C ALA A 78 -21.28 4.34 8.61
N LEU A 79 -20.89 3.16 8.09
CA LEU A 79 -20.79 1.93 8.87
C LEU A 79 -19.62 1.94 9.85
N ARG A 80 -18.49 2.57 9.49
CA ARG A 80 -17.36 2.78 10.39
C ARG A 80 -17.78 3.57 11.62
N GLU A 81 -18.55 4.63 11.45
CA GLU A 81 -19.05 5.43 12.57
C GLU A 81 -20.12 4.72 13.39
N GLU A 82 -21.03 4.00 12.74
CA GLU A 82 -22.09 3.23 13.41
C GLU A 82 -21.52 2.11 14.29
N LEU A 83 -20.49 1.41 13.80
CA LEU A 83 -19.94 0.19 14.42
C LEU A 83 -18.60 0.41 15.15
N LYS A 84 -18.19 1.66 15.38
CA LYS A 84 -16.86 1.97 15.94
C LYS A 84 -16.62 1.44 17.36
N GLY A 85 -17.68 1.08 18.09
CA GLY A 85 -17.61 0.49 19.42
C GLY A 85 -17.07 -0.94 19.40
N GLU A 86 -17.30 -1.66 18.30
CA GLU A 86 -17.02 -3.09 18.15
C GLU A 86 -15.98 -3.36 17.05
N LEU A 87 -15.92 -2.49 16.03
CA LEU A 87 -15.10 -2.68 14.83
C LEU A 87 -14.16 -1.48 14.58
N GLU A 88 -12.94 -1.78 14.16
CA GLU A 88 -12.02 -0.82 13.54
C GLU A 88 -12.03 -1.07 12.02
N ILE A 89 -12.94 -0.40 11.30
CA ILE A 89 -13.16 -0.63 9.86
C ILE A 89 -12.17 0.16 9.01
N VAL A 90 -11.27 -0.51 8.29
CA VAL A 90 -10.29 0.11 7.39
C VAL A 90 -10.59 -0.27 5.94
N MET A 91 -10.65 0.72 5.05
CA MET A 91 -10.94 0.46 3.65
C MET A 91 -9.77 -0.24 2.96
N ARG A 92 -10.05 -1.33 2.25
CA ARG A 92 -9.08 -1.99 1.36
C ARG A 92 -8.93 -1.17 0.07
N VAL A 93 -7.76 -0.58 -0.14
CA VAL A 93 -7.40 0.26 -1.30
C VAL A 93 -6.18 -0.35 -2.01
N TYR A 94 -6.39 -1.46 -2.71
CA TYR A 94 -5.33 -2.16 -3.43
C TYR A 94 -5.32 -1.74 -4.89
N PHE A 95 -4.17 -1.33 -5.43
CA PHE A 95 -4.07 -0.85 -6.81
C PHE A 95 -3.75 -1.93 -7.83
N GLU A 96 -3.13 -3.02 -7.39
CA GLU A 96 -2.75 -4.14 -8.25
C GLU A 96 -3.09 -5.47 -7.57
N LYS A 97 -3.30 -6.50 -8.40
CA LYS A 97 -3.35 -7.89 -7.99
C LYS A 97 -2.19 -8.63 -8.67
N PRO A 98 -1.24 -9.22 -7.93
CA PRO A 98 -0.19 -10.04 -8.55
C PRO A 98 -0.78 -11.22 -9.33
N ARG A 99 -0.37 -11.38 -10.59
CA ARG A 99 -0.84 -12.46 -11.50
C ARG A 99 0.35 -13.22 -12.08
N THR A 100 0.16 -14.53 -12.27
CA THR A 100 1.10 -15.40 -13.01
C THR A 100 0.86 -15.36 -14.53
N THR A 101 -0.33 -14.94 -14.96
CA THR A 101 -0.73 -14.83 -16.38
C THR A 101 -0.85 -13.37 -16.83
N VAL A 102 -0.97 -13.17 -18.14
CA VAL A 102 -1.22 -11.85 -18.75
C VAL A 102 -2.59 -11.32 -18.32
N GLY A 103 -2.66 -10.02 -18.07
CA GLY A 103 -3.87 -9.29 -17.69
C GLY A 103 -3.53 -7.88 -17.21
N TRP A 104 -4.57 -7.09 -16.91
CA TRP A 104 -4.42 -5.74 -16.41
C TRP A 104 -3.52 -5.67 -15.17
N LYS A 105 -2.58 -4.71 -15.20
CA LYS A 105 -1.47 -4.55 -14.23
C LYS A 105 -1.80 -3.62 -13.06
N GLY A 106 -3.06 -3.19 -12.94
CA GLY A 106 -3.49 -2.35 -11.83
C GLY A 106 -3.43 -0.85 -12.14
N LEU A 107 -4.06 -0.05 -11.28
CA LEU A 107 -4.30 1.37 -11.49
C LEU A 107 -3.02 2.20 -11.50
N ILE A 108 -2.01 1.80 -10.72
CA ILE A 108 -0.71 2.49 -10.75
C ILE A 108 -0.02 2.22 -12.08
N ASN A 109 0.04 0.95 -12.51
CA ASN A 109 0.81 0.59 -13.69
C ASN A 109 0.12 1.00 -15.00
N ASP A 110 -1.19 0.79 -15.10
CA ASP A 110 -1.97 1.00 -16.32
C ASP A 110 -3.32 1.68 -16.00
N PRO A 111 -3.31 2.97 -15.64
CA PRO A 111 -4.48 3.68 -15.11
C PRO A 111 -5.64 3.78 -16.10
N HIS A 112 -5.34 3.77 -17.41
CA HIS A 112 -6.33 3.92 -18.47
C HIS A 112 -6.85 2.57 -19.00
N MET A 113 -6.37 1.45 -18.44
CA MET A 113 -6.77 0.08 -18.79
C MET A 113 -6.62 -0.25 -20.28
N ASP A 114 -5.67 0.40 -20.96
CA ASP A 114 -5.43 0.32 -22.40
C ASP A 114 -4.00 -0.15 -22.73
N ASN A 115 -3.22 -0.59 -21.73
CA ASN A 115 -1.80 -0.94 -21.83
C ASN A 115 -0.90 0.24 -22.23
N SER A 116 -1.31 1.48 -21.96
CA SER A 116 -0.47 2.67 -22.18
C SER A 116 0.62 2.85 -21.13
N PHE A 117 0.54 2.12 -20.01
CA PHE A 117 1.52 2.12 -18.91
C PHE A 117 1.88 3.52 -18.39
N ARG A 118 0.88 4.40 -18.23
CA ARG A 118 1.08 5.78 -17.75
C ARG A 118 1.31 5.82 -16.23
N ILE A 119 2.42 5.23 -15.76
CA ILE A 119 2.72 5.06 -14.33
C ILE A 119 2.70 6.39 -13.56
N ASN A 120 3.23 7.47 -14.15
CA ASN A 120 3.18 8.80 -13.55
C ASN A 120 1.74 9.30 -13.33
N ASP A 121 0.80 8.97 -14.21
CA ASP A 121 -0.62 9.29 -14.02
C ASP A 121 -1.22 8.39 -12.93
N GLY A 122 -0.89 7.10 -12.96
CA GLY A 122 -1.34 6.12 -11.97
C GLY A 122 -0.90 6.47 -10.55
N LEU A 123 0.35 6.90 -10.34
CA LEU A 123 0.85 7.38 -9.04
C LEU A 123 0.10 8.63 -8.56
N ARG A 124 -0.20 9.58 -9.45
CA ARG A 124 -0.98 10.78 -9.10
C ARG A 124 -2.41 10.40 -8.71
N ILE A 125 -3.05 9.53 -9.48
CA ILE A 125 -4.41 9.05 -9.22
C ILE A 125 -4.46 8.29 -7.89
N ALA A 126 -3.55 7.34 -7.67
CA ALA A 126 -3.46 6.53 -6.47
C ALA A 126 -3.26 7.39 -5.21
N ARG A 127 -2.29 8.33 -5.25
CA ARG A 127 -2.03 9.22 -4.11
C ARG A 127 -3.22 10.13 -3.83
N LYS A 128 -3.81 10.75 -4.86
CA LYS A 128 -4.97 11.62 -4.68
C LYS A 128 -6.15 10.83 -4.09
N LEU A 129 -6.41 9.61 -4.57
CA LEU A 129 -7.49 8.78 -4.03
C LEU A 129 -7.27 8.45 -2.55
N LEU A 130 -6.05 8.04 -2.16
CA LEU A 130 -5.74 7.79 -0.75
C LEU A 130 -5.88 9.06 0.09
N LEU A 131 -5.49 10.21 -0.44
CA LEU A 131 -5.65 11.50 0.23
C LEU A 131 -7.13 11.82 0.46
N ASP A 132 -7.94 11.76 -0.60
CA ASP A 132 -9.39 12.02 -0.54
C ASP A 132 -10.09 11.07 0.46
N ILE A 133 -9.71 9.78 0.46
CA ILE A 133 -10.25 8.78 1.40
C ILE A 133 -9.88 9.13 2.85
N ASN A 134 -8.60 9.38 3.14
CA ASN A 134 -8.17 9.70 4.51
C ASN A 134 -8.71 11.06 4.99
N ASP A 135 -8.84 12.05 4.10
CA ASP A 135 -9.39 13.37 4.41
C ASP A 135 -10.87 13.30 4.85
N SER A 136 -11.61 12.31 4.34
CA SER A 136 -12.99 12.04 4.76
C SER A 136 -13.12 11.46 6.18
N GLY A 137 -12.02 11.00 6.79
CA GLY A 137 -12.01 10.29 8.07
C GLY A 137 -11.92 8.77 7.97
N LEU A 138 -11.96 8.20 6.76
CA LEU A 138 -11.82 6.76 6.52
C LEU A 138 -10.36 6.36 6.30
N PRO A 139 -9.75 5.51 7.14
CA PRO A 139 -8.39 5.05 6.91
C PRO A 139 -8.33 4.02 5.77
N ALA A 140 -7.19 4.01 5.07
CA ALA A 140 -6.89 3.08 3.99
C ALA A 140 -5.87 2.00 4.37
N ALA A 141 -6.06 0.81 3.80
CA ALA A 141 -5.18 -0.35 3.87
C ALA A 141 -4.72 -0.76 2.47
N GLY A 142 -3.42 -0.98 2.28
CA GLY A 142 -2.81 -1.34 1.00
C GLY A 142 -1.97 -2.62 1.06
N GLU A 143 -1.49 -3.07 -0.09
CA GLU A 143 -0.47 -4.13 -0.20
C GLU A 143 0.77 -3.55 -0.88
N PHE A 144 1.94 -3.85 -0.34
CA PHE A 144 3.22 -3.38 -0.87
C PHE A 144 3.89 -4.50 -1.66
N LEU A 145 4.00 -4.30 -2.97
CA LEU A 145 4.49 -5.30 -3.93
C LEU A 145 5.96 -5.08 -4.34
N ASP A 146 6.52 -3.93 -3.99
CA ASP A 146 7.89 -3.53 -4.31
C ASP A 146 8.41 -2.54 -3.26
N MET A 147 9.69 -2.18 -3.37
CA MET A 147 10.44 -1.38 -2.39
C MET A 147 10.43 0.13 -2.70
N ILE A 148 9.80 0.56 -3.79
CA ILE A 148 9.82 1.94 -4.31
C ILE A 148 8.46 2.62 -4.12
N THR A 149 7.36 1.97 -4.50
CA THR A 149 5.98 2.45 -4.38
C THR A 149 5.62 2.94 -2.95
N PRO A 150 6.10 2.33 -1.85
CA PRO A 150 5.91 2.87 -0.51
C PRO A 150 6.34 4.33 -0.37
N GLN A 151 7.39 4.78 -1.08
CA GLN A 151 7.86 6.15 -0.99
C GLN A 151 6.85 7.20 -1.46
N TYR A 152 5.89 6.80 -2.30
CA TYR A 152 4.88 7.66 -2.88
C TYR A 152 3.56 7.69 -2.08
N LEU A 153 3.27 6.63 -1.32
CA LEU A 153 1.92 6.37 -0.81
C LEU A 153 1.86 6.00 0.68
N ALA A 154 2.97 5.53 1.29
CA ALA A 154 2.95 4.90 2.61
C ALA A 154 2.58 5.88 3.74
N ASP A 155 2.75 7.19 3.56
CA ASP A 155 2.29 8.20 4.52
C ASP A 155 0.76 8.22 4.68
N LEU A 156 0.01 7.71 3.70
CA LEU A 156 -1.45 7.64 3.69
C LEU A 156 -1.99 6.24 4.01
N MET A 157 -1.12 5.27 4.37
CA MET A 157 -1.50 3.90 4.67
C MET A 157 -1.61 3.68 6.18
N SER A 158 -2.78 3.28 6.65
CA SER A 158 -3.01 2.97 8.07
C SER A 158 -2.65 1.54 8.42
N TRP A 159 -2.66 0.64 7.43
CA TRP A 159 -2.27 -0.77 7.55
C TRP A 159 -1.71 -1.28 6.22
N GLY A 160 -0.74 -2.19 6.27
CA GLY A 160 -0.11 -2.78 5.10
C GLY A 160 -0.22 -4.31 5.07
N ALA A 161 -0.32 -4.90 3.88
CA ALA A 161 -0.15 -6.33 3.68
C ALA A 161 1.14 -6.65 2.93
N ILE A 162 1.74 -7.79 3.29
CA ILE A 162 2.63 -8.55 2.42
C ILE A 162 1.91 -9.82 1.97
N GLY A 163 1.85 -10.00 0.66
CA GLY A 163 1.09 -11.06 0.01
C GLY A 163 1.71 -12.45 0.21
N ALA A 164 0.89 -13.49 -0.01
CA ALA A 164 1.30 -14.89 0.15
C ALA A 164 2.52 -15.28 -0.70
N ARG A 165 2.72 -14.62 -1.85
CA ARG A 165 3.84 -14.87 -2.77
C ARG A 165 5.11 -14.11 -2.40
N THR A 166 5.02 -13.14 -1.49
CA THR A 166 6.15 -12.29 -1.08
C THR A 166 6.45 -12.36 0.42
N THR A 167 5.61 -13.02 1.23
CA THR A 167 5.86 -13.28 2.66
C THR A 167 7.20 -13.99 2.92
N GLU A 168 7.64 -14.88 2.03
CA GLU A 168 8.92 -15.58 2.16
C GLU A 168 10.11 -14.77 1.59
N SER A 169 9.84 -13.70 0.85
CA SER A 169 10.87 -12.85 0.27
C SER A 169 11.56 -12.04 1.36
N GLN A 170 12.87 -12.20 1.48
CA GLN A 170 13.68 -11.46 2.44
C GLN A 170 13.51 -9.95 2.28
N VAL A 171 13.62 -9.42 1.05
CA VAL A 171 13.52 -7.96 0.83
C VAL A 171 12.15 -7.38 1.21
N HIS A 172 11.06 -8.16 1.14
CA HIS A 172 9.75 -7.71 1.61
C HIS A 172 9.64 -7.73 3.14
N ARG A 173 10.36 -8.64 3.82
CA ARG A 173 10.48 -8.65 5.29
C ARG A 173 11.32 -7.46 5.78
N GLU A 174 12.41 -7.16 5.09
CA GLU A 174 13.26 -5.98 5.33
C GLU A 174 12.49 -4.67 5.09
N LEU A 175 11.72 -4.59 4.00
CA LEU A 175 10.81 -3.47 3.76
C LEU A 175 9.83 -3.31 4.94
N SER A 176 9.24 -4.42 5.39
CA SER A 176 8.23 -4.41 6.45
C SER A 176 8.77 -3.97 7.81
N SER A 177 10.06 -4.19 8.10
CA SER A 177 10.67 -3.65 9.32
C SER A 177 10.80 -2.12 9.31
N GLY A 178 10.75 -1.50 8.13
CA GLY A 178 10.81 -0.05 7.94
C GLY A 178 9.46 0.63 7.67
N LEU A 179 8.38 -0.12 7.48
CA LEU A 179 7.06 0.45 7.22
C LEU A 179 6.50 1.14 8.47
N SER A 180 5.97 2.36 8.31
CA SER A 180 5.44 3.15 9.42
C SER A 180 4.03 2.75 9.88
N CYS A 181 3.43 1.74 9.25
CA CYS A 181 2.12 1.19 9.61
C CYS A 181 2.26 -0.26 10.10
N PRO A 182 1.30 -0.77 10.89
CA PRO A 182 1.20 -2.19 11.17
C PRO A 182 1.11 -3.01 9.87
N VAL A 183 1.77 -4.17 9.84
CA VAL A 183 1.87 -5.05 8.66
C VAL A 183 1.29 -6.43 8.97
N GLY A 184 0.45 -6.94 8.07
CA GLY A 184 0.01 -8.33 8.08
C GLY A 184 0.71 -9.16 7.00
N PHE A 185 1.30 -10.28 7.40
CA PHE A 185 1.88 -11.27 6.49
C PHE A 185 0.88 -12.39 6.22
N LYS A 186 0.55 -12.63 4.95
CA LYS A 186 -0.27 -13.79 4.58
C LYS A 186 0.54 -15.08 4.70
N ASN A 187 -0.14 -16.18 5.04
CA ASN A 187 0.43 -17.54 4.89
C ASN A 187 0.76 -17.84 3.42
N GLY A 188 1.60 -18.86 3.20
CA GLY A 188 1.97 -19.33 1.86
C GLY A 188 0.76 -19.75 1.03
N THR A 189 0.90 -19.71 -0.30
CA THR A 189 -0.20 -20.07 -1.22
C THR A 189 -0.69 -21.51 -1.09
N ASP A 190 0.14 -22.37 -0.51
CA ASP A 190 -0.12 -23.78 -0.17
C ASP A 190 -0.72 -23.96 1.23
N GLY A 191 -0.92 -22.88 2.00
CA GLY A 191 -1.39 -22.91 3.38
C GLY A 191 -0.30 -22.84 4.44
N THR A 192 0.98 -22.77 4.06
CA THR A 192 2.09 -22.80 5.02
C THR A 192 2.06 -21.59 5.95
N ILE A 193 1.91 -21.82 7.26
CA ILE A 193 1.86 -20.76 8.29
C ILE A 193 3.26 -20.32 8.72
N LYS A 194 4.23 -21.24 8.73
CA LYS A 194 5.59 -21.00 9.23
C LYS A 194 6.27 -19.80 8.57
N VAL A 195 6.08 -19.63 7.26
CA VAL A 195 6.65 -18.50 6.50
C VAL A 195 6.16 -17.14 6.98
N ALA A 196 4.91 -17.04 7.47
CA ALA A 196 4.36 -15.80 8.01
C ALA A 196 4.88 -15.54 9.43
N ILE A 197 5.03 -16.58 10.25
CA ILE A 197 5.64 -16.47 11.59
C ILE A 197 7.10 -15.99 11.48
N ASP A 198 7.86 -16.57 10.54
CA ASP A 198 9.25 -16.17 10.31
C ASP A 198 9.34 -14.74 9.78
N ALA A 199 8.38 -14.32 8.96
CA ALA A 199 8.31 -12.95 8.48
C ALA A 199 8.03 -11.95 9.61
N ILE A 200 7.14 -12.29 10.57
CA ILE A 200 6.89 -11.47 11.76
C ILE A 200 8.18 -11.31 12.58
N ASN A 201 8.89 -12.40 12.84
CA ASN A 201 10.14 -12.37 13.59
C ASN A 201 11.22 -11.55 12.87
N ALA A 202 11.36 -11.74 11.56
CA ALA A 202 12.31 -10.99 10.75
C ALA A 202 11.97 -9.48 10.74
N ALA A 203 10.72 -9.12 10.50
CA ALA A 203 10.29 -7.72 10.45
C ALA A 203 10.41 -6.99 11.81
N GLY A 204 10.51 -7.73 12.92
CA GLY A 204 10.78 -7.16 14.24
C GLY A 204 12.24 -6.74 14.47
N ALA A 205 13.15 -7.05 13.56
CA ALA A 205 14.58 -6.71 13.66
C ALA A 205 14.99 -5.55 12.73
N PRO A 206 16.10 -4.85 13.01
CA PRO A 206 16.68 -3.88 12.08
C PRO A 206 17.27 -4.55 10.83
N HIS A 207 17.09 -3.92 9.66
CA HIS A 207 17.56 -4.40 8.35
C HIS A 207 18.08 -3.27 7.45
N CYS A 208 18.71 -3.65 6.34
CA CYS A 208 19.07 -2.77 5.24
C CYS A 208 18.46 -3.30 3.93
N PHE A 209 17.84 -2.44 3.12
CA PHE A 209 17.34 -2.77 1.79
C PHE A 209 17.50 -1.58 0.84
N LEU A 210 17.57 -1.84 -0.46
CA LEU A 210 17.66 -0.80 -1.48
C LEU A 210 16.29 -0.22 -1.80
N SER A 211 16.22 1.11 -1.89
CA SER A 211 15.02 1.87 -2.26
C SER A 211 15.47 3.18 -2.93
N VAL A 212 14.57 4.14 -3.06
CA VAL A 212 14.87 5.49 -3.53
C VAL A 212 14.61 6.49 -2.42
N THR A 213 15.40 7.55 -2.35
CA THR A 213 15.11 8.73 -1.53
C THR A 213 13.84 9.43 -2.02
N LYS A 214 13.30 10.37 -1.24
CA LYS A 214 12.16 11.19 -1.70
C LYS A 214 12.47 12.02 -2.95
N TRP A 215 13.76 12.24 -3.23
CA TRP A 215 14.25 12.93 -4.42
C TRP A 215 14.44 12.02 -5.64
N GLY A 216 14.14 10.71 -5.53
CA GLY A 216 14.18 9.76 -6.65
C GLY A 216 15.54 9.09 -6.89
N HIS A 217 16.53 9.28 -6.02
CA HIS A 217 17.85 8.67 -6.14
C HIS A 217 18.01 7.44 -5.23
N SER A 218 18.68 6.40 -5.71
CA SER A 218 19.09 5.20 -4.95
C SER A 218 20.58 5.18 -4.66
#